data_AF-A0A438EIY7-F1
#
_entry.id   AF-A0A438EIY7-F1
#
_cell.length_a   1.000
_cell.length_b   1.000
_cell.length_c   1.000
_cell.angle_alpha   90.00
_cell.angle_beta   90.00
_cell.angle_gamma   90.00
#
_symmetry.space_group_name_H-M   'P 1'
#
loop_
_entity.id
_entity.type
_entity.pdbx_description
1 polymer ?
#
loop_
_entity_poly.entity_id
_entity_poly.type
_entity_poly.pdbx_seq_one_letter_code
_entity_poly.pdbx_strand_id
1 'polypeptide(L)'
;MKCSEDVTMLQKLVERERIFEFLVGLNVEHDQVRVQILGKETLSSLIEVFSIVKAEASRRIVMLEAPPSEGSTPAVVKPDTGQWKNGVAVGETNWKNETHRP
;
A
#
# COMPACT_ATOMS: atom_id res chain seq x y z
N MET A 1 3.48 17.46 -42.83
CA MET A 1 3.69 16.24 -42.03
C MET A 1 4.56 16.62 -40.84
N LYS A 2 4.08 16.43 -39.62
CA LYS A 2 4.78 16.86 -38.40
C LYS A 2 5.49 15.64 -37.80
N CYS A 3 6.62 15.29 -38.41
CA CYS A 3 7.32 14.04 -38.14
C CYS A 3 7.66 13.80 -36.66
N SER A 4 7.89 14.83 -35.85
CA SER A 4 8.21 14.67 -34.42
C SER A 4 6.99 14.30 -33.57
N GLU A 5 5.84 14.94 -33.82
CA GLU A 5 4.59 14.65 -33.12
C GLU A 5 4.13 13.22 -33.47
N ASP A 6 4.22 12.85 -34.75
CA ASP A 6 3.86 11.51 -35.24
C ASP A 6 4.73 10.40 -34.61
N VAL A 7 6.06 10.60 -34.54
CA VAL A 7 6.98 9.65 -33.90
C VAL A 7 6.65 9.46 -32.42
N THR A 8 6.36 10.55 -31.70
CA THR A 8 6.00 10.50 -30.28
C THR A 8 4.69 9.73 -30.06
N MET A 9 3.71 9.92 -30.94
CA MET A 9 2.45 9.17 -30.88
C MET A 9 2.66 7.68 -31.14
N LEU A 10 3.46 7.33 -32.15
CA LEU A 10 3.79 5.93 -32.45
C LEU A 10 4.50 5.25 -31.29
N GLN A 11 5.45 5.92 -30.65
CA GLN A 11 6.13 5.38 -29.46
C GLN A 11 5.17 5.09 -28.32
N LYS A 12 4.23 5.99 -28.04
CA LYS A 12 3.19 5.79 -27.02
C LYS A 12 2.25 4.63 -27.37
N LEU A 13 1.93 4.46 -28.65
CA LEU A 13 1.09 3.34 -29.11
C LEU A 13 1.81 2.01 -28.90
N VAL A 14 3.06 1.90 -29.35
CA VAL A 14 3.89 0.69 -29.22
C VAL A 14 4.14 0.37 -27.74
N GLU A 15 4.38 1.37 -26.90
CA GLU A 15 4.55 1.14 -25.46
C GLU A 15 3.28 0.59 -24.83
N ARG A 16 2.12 1.17 -25.17
CA ARG A 16 0.83 0.70 -24.70
C ARG A 16 0.54 -0.73 -25.14
N GLU A 17 0.84 -1.08 -26.39
CA GLU A 17 0.69 -2.44 -26.92
C GLU A 17 1.53 -3.44 -26.12
N ARG A 18 2.81 -3.14 -25.89
CA ARG A 18 3.70 -3.97 -25.08
C ARG A 18 3.22 -4.15 -23.64
N ILE A 19 2.62 -3.11 -23.06
CA ILE A 19 2.02 -3.21 -21.72
C ILE A 19 0.87 -4.21 -21.74
N PHE A 20 -0.03 -4.14 -22.73
CA PHE A 20 -1.14 -5.08 -22.83
C PHE A 20 -0.67 -6.52 -23.07
N GLU A 21 0.29 -6.72 -23.97
CA GLU A 21 0.91 -8.03 -24.22
C GLU A 21 1.56 -8.62 -22.95
N PHE A 22 2.26 -7.79 -22.19
CA PHE A 22 2.83 -8.21 -20.91
C PHE A 22 1.74 -8.59 -19.90
N LEU A 23 0.72 -7.74 -19.75
CA LEU A 23 -0.35 -7.94 -18.76
C LEU A 23 -1.23 -9.16 -19.06
N VAL A 24 -1.49 -9.48 -20.33
CA VAL A 24 -2.23 -10.69 -20.72
C VAL A 24 -1.41 -11.96 -20.51
N GLY A 25 -0.08 -11.86 -20.60
CA GLY A 25 0.84 -12.96 -20.30
C GLY A 25 1.02 -13.25 -18.80
N LEU A 26 0.48 -12.43 -17.90
CA LEU A 26 0.58 -12.67 -16.45
C LEU A 26 -0.33 -13.79 -16.00
N ASN A 27 0.15 -14.59 -15.03
CA ASN A 27 -0.66 -15.60 -14.36
C ASN A 27 -1.91 -14.99 -13.69
N VAL A 28 -3.00 -15.75 -13.61
CA VAL A 28 -4.31 -15.34 -13.04
C VAL A 28 -4.21 -14.83 -11.60
N GLU A 29 -3.22 -15.33 -10.87
CA GLU A 29 -2.90 -14.86 -9.53
C GLU A 29 -2.67 -13.34 -9.47
N HIS A 30 -2.12 -12.74 -10.53
CA HIS A 30 -1.83 -11.31 -10.60
C HIS A 30 -2.98 -10.45 -11.14
N ASP A 31 -4.18 -11.01 -11.29
CA ASP A 31 -5.36 -10.30 -11.82
C ASP A 31 -5.66 -9.01 -11.05
N GLN A 32 -5.47 -9.01 -9.73
CA GLN A 32 -5.67 -7.82 -8.91
C GLN A 32 -4.75 -6.67 -9.33
N VAL A 33 -3.47 -6.96 -9.61
CA VAL A 33 -2.51 -5.95 -10.09
C VAL A 33 -2.84 -5.55 -11.52
N ARG A 34 -3.33 -6.46 -12.36
CA ARG A 34 -3.81 -6.13 -13.71
C ARG A 34 -4.93 -5.09 -13.65
N VAL A 35 -5.93 -5.30 -12.78
CA VAL A 35 -7.04 -4.36 -12.59
C VAL A 35 -6.53 -3.01 -12.08
N GLN A 36 -5.60 -2.97 -11.13
CA GLN A 36 -5.03 -1.73 -10.63
C GLN A 36 -4.27 -0.95 -11.71
N ILE A 37 -3.47 -1.62 -12.53
CA ILE A 37 -2.70 -0.98 -13.60
C ILE A 37 -3.63 -0.43 -14.69
N LEU A 38 -4.63 -1.21 -15.09
CA LEU A 38 -5.60 -0.81 -16.12
C LEU A 38 -6.62 0.23 -15.63
N GLY A 39 -6.86 0.29 -14.32
CA GLY A 39 -7.76 1.26 -13.70
C GLY A 39 -7.16 2.66 -13.52
N LYS A 40 -5.87 2.86 -13.82
CA LYS A 40 -5.23 4.18 -13.78
C LYS A 40 -5.68 5.05 -14.96
N GLU A 41 -5.97 6.32 -14.70
CA GLU A 41 -6.34 7.32 -15.72
C GLU A 41 -5.26 7.46 -16.80
N THR A 42 -4.00 7.44 -16.40
CA THR A 42 -2.85 7.36 -17.30
C THR A 42 -2.15 6.03 -17.10
N LEU A 43 -1.98 5.26 -18.18
CA LEU A 43 -1.16 4.05 -18.13
C LEU A 43 0.29 4.42 -17.79
N SER A 44 0.82 3.72 -16.79
CA SER A 44 2.23 3.78 -16.42
C SER A 44 3.14 3.33 -17.56
N SER A 45 4.41 3.74 -17.55
CA SER A 45 5.40 3.24 -18.52
C SER A 45 5.58 1.72 -18.39
N LEU A 46 6.11 1.07 -19.43
CA LEU A 46 6.35 -0.38 -19.38
C LEU A 46 7.26 -0.78 -18.21
N ILE A 47 8.27 0.04 -17.91
CA ILE A 47 9.22 -0.19 -16.81
C ILE A 47 8.54 -0.07 -15.45
N GLU A 48 7.64 0.91 -15.27
CA GLU A 48 6.85 1.02 -14.05
C GLU A 48 5.92 -0.18 -13.87
N VAL A 49 5.21 -0.59 -14.93
CA VAL A 49 4.33 -1.75 -14.93
C VAL A 49 5.10 -3.01 -14.51
N PHE A 50 6.27 -3.23 -15.09
CA PHE A 50 7.15 -4.34 -14.71
C PHE A 50 7.56 -4.27 -13.23
N SER A 51 7.92 -3.08 -12.75
CA SER A 51 8.35 -2.87 -11.37
C SER A 51 7.23 -3.17 -10.37
N ILE A 52 5.99 -2.76 -10.67
CA ILE A 52 4.81 -3.04 -9.85
C ILE A 52 4.56 -4.55 -9.76
N VAL A 53 4.56 -5.24 -10.90
CA VAL A 53 4.32 -6.69 -10.94
C VAL A 53 5.41 -7.46 -10.21
N LYS A 54 6.68 -7.07 -10.39
CA LYS A 54 7.81 -7.65 -9.65
C LYS A 54 7.70 -7.45 -8.15
N ALA A 55 7.33 -6.24 -7.71
CA ALA A 55 7.14 -5.95 -6.28
C ALA A 55 6.01 -6.78 -5.68
N GLU A 56 4.90 -6.94 -6.39
CA GLU A 56 3.79 -7.78 -5.96
C GLU A 56 4.20 -9.26 -5.87
N ALA A 57 4.94 -9.78 -6.86
CA ALA A 57 5.43 -11.14 -6.85
C ALA A 57 6.31 -11.39 -5.61
N SER A 58 7.25 -10.48 -5.31
CA SER A 58 8.08 -10.55 -4.10
C SER A 58 7.26 -10.49 -2.81
N ARG A 59 6.24 -9.62 -2.73
CA ARG A 59 5.35 -9.52 -1.57
C ARG A 59 4.62 -10.85 -1.32
N ARG A 60 4.13 -11.48 -2.39
CA ARG A 60 3.42 -12.76 -2.33
C ARG A 60 4.30 -13.89 -1.83
N ILE A 61 5.55 -13.97 -2.28
CA ILE A 61 6.51 -14.95 -1.74
C ILE A 61 6.59 -14.80 -0.22
N VAL A 62 6.80 -13.58 0.28
CA VAL A 62 6.89 -13.33 1.73
C VAL A 62 5.59 -13.68 2.47
N MET A 63 4.42 -13.37 1.90
CA MET A 63 3.14 -13.56 2.59
C MET A 63 2.54 -14.96 2.48
N LEU A 64 2.84 -15.70 1.40
CA LEU A 64 2.29 -17.03 1.15
C LEU A 64 3.25 -18.15 1.58
N GLU A 65 4.56 -17.91 1.56
CA GLU A 65 5.55 -18.90 2.00
C GLU A 65 5.97 -18.72 3.47
N ALA A 66 5.53 -17.63 4.14
CA ALA A 66 5.67 -17.53 5.58
C ALA A 66 4.72 -18.53 6.26
N PRO A 67 5.21 -19.41 7.16
CA PRO A 67 4.33 -20.28 7.92
C PRO A 67 3.35 -19.43 8.74
N PRO A 68 2.11 -19.89 8.95
CA PRO A 68 1.20 -19.25 9.89
C PRO A 68 1.87 -19.31 11.26
N SER A 69 2.42 -18.18 11.69
CA SER A 69 2.85 -18.01 13.07
C SER A 69 1.60 -18.18 13.93
N GLU A 70 1.54 -19.29 14.68
CA GLU A 70 0.47 -19.64 15.63
C GLU A 70 0.40 -18.68 16.85
N GLY A 71 0.58 -17.38 16.62
CA GLY A 71 0.62 -16.36 17.67
C GLY A 71 -0.25 -15.13 17.42
N SER A 72 -0.92 -15.02 16.27
CA SER A 72 -1.74 -13.84 15.96
C SER A 72 -3.24 -14.13 16.08
N THR A 73 -3.68 -14.52 17.27
CA THR A 73 -5.02 -14.19 17.73
C THR A 73 -5.01 -12.73 18.21
N PRO A 74 -5.81 -11.82 17.63
CA PRO A 74 -6.06 -10.53 18.27
C PRO A 74 -6.66 -10.81 19.64
N ALA A 75 -5.94 -10.46 20.70
CA ALA A 75 -6.49 -10.54 22.04
C ALA A 75 -7.74 -9.65 22.11
N VAL A 76 -8.91 -10.25 22.27
CA VAL A 76 -10.13 -9.53 22.63
C VAL A 76 -9.91 -9.00 24.04
N VAL A 77 -9.50 -7.73 24.15
CA VAL A 77 -9.54 -7.02 25.42
C VAL A 77 -11.02 -6.87 25.76
N LYS A 78 -11.50 -7.70 26.69
CA LYS A 78 -12.82 -7.51 27.29
C LYS A 78 -12.77 -6.19 28.07
N PRO A 79 -13.70 -5.25 27.87
CA PRO A 79 -13.73 -4.05 28.68
C PRO A 79 -14.06 -4.45 30.12
N ASP A 80 -13.09 -4.26 31.02
CA ASP A 80 -13.29 -4.47 32.45
C ASP A 80 -14.39 -3.53 32.93
N THR A 81 -15.54 -4.10 33.29
CA THR A 81 -16.63 -3.37 33.94
C THR A 81 -16.28 -3.25 35.42
N GLY A 82 -15.23 -2.48 35.70
CA GLY A 82 -14.75 -2.15 37.03
C GLY A 82 -15.53 -0.97 37.61
N GLN A 83 -16.44 -1.28 38.52
CA GLN A 83 -17.29 -0.37 39.30
C GLN A 83 -16.58 0.90 39.81
N TRP A 84 -17.03 2.05 39.31
CA TRP A 84 -16.89 3.37 39.91
C TRP A 84 -17.27 3.39 41.41
N LYS A 85 -16.32 3.78 42.26
CA LYS A 85 -16.61 4.35 43.58
C LYS A 85 -15.85 5.65 43.72
N ASN A 86 -16.60 6.74 43.79
CA ASN A 86 -16.09 8.10 44.02
C ASN A 86 -15.55 8.21 45.45
N GLY A 87 -14.36 8.81 45.59
CA GLY A 87 -13.80 9.26 46.85
C GLY A 87 -12.98 10.52 46.62
N VAL A 88 -13.48 11.65 47.11
CA VAL A 88 -12.88 12.98 47.03
C VAL A 88 -11.53 13.03 47.75
N ALA A 89 -10.50 13.54 47.07
CA ALA A 89 -9.38 14.23 47.70
C ALA A 89 -8.95 15.41 46.82
N VAL A 90 -9.15 16.60 47.38
CA VAL A 90 -8.79 17.92 46.85
C VAL A 90 -7.27 18.04 46.76
N GLY A 91 -6.77 18.60 45.66
CA GLY A 91 -5.38 19.01 45.48
C GLY A 91 -5.25 19.93 44.27
N GLU A 92 -5.31 21.24 44.52
CA GLU A 92 -5.29 22.32 43.53
C GLU A 92 -3.87 22.67 43.02
N THR A 93 -3.77 22.93 41.70
CA THR A 93 -2.79 23.77 40.95
C THR A 93 -1.30 23.35 40.95
N ASN A 94 -0.55 23.42 39.84
CA ASN A 94 -0.15 24.63 39.11
C ASN A 94 0.57 24.26 37.79
N TRP A 95 0.34 25.01 36.70
CA TRP A 95 0.67 24.69 35.30
C TRP A 95 1.72 25.63 34.67
N LYS A 96 2.69 26.13 35.44
CA LYS A 96 3.65 27.13 34.95
C LYS A 96 5.07 26.96 35.48
N ASN A 97 5.86 26.10 34.84
CA ASN A 97 7.34 26.07 34.71
C ASN A 97 7.76 24.62 34.43
N GLU A 98 8.48 24.28 33.35
CA GLU A 98 9.92 24.50 33.29
C GLU A 98 10.36 24.59 31.82
N THR A 99 10.76 25.80 31.44
CA THR A 99 11.45 26.09 30.19
C THR A 99 12.95 25.88 30.43
N HIS A 100 13.60 25.14 29.54
CA HIS A 100 15.05 25.10 29.27
C HIS A 100 16.05 24.52 30.31
N ARG A 101 16.81 23.53 29.77
CA ARG A 101 18.26 23.26 29.89
C ARG A 101 18.78 22.48 31.10
N PRO A 102 19.97 21.81 31.01
CA PRO A 102 21.21 22.16 30.27
C PRO A 102 21.40 21.53 28.88
#